data_AF-A0A4V1NZ11-F1
#
_entry.id   AF-A0A4V1NZ11-F1
#
_cell.length_a   1.000
_cell.length_b   1.000
_cell.length_c   1.000
_cell.angle_alpha   90.00
_cell.angle_beta   90.00
_cell.angle_gamma   90.00
#
_symmetry.space_group_name_H-M   'P 1'
#
loop_
_entity.id
_entity.type
_entity.pdbx_description
1 polymer ?
#
loop_
_entity_poly.entity_id
_entity_poly.type
_entity_poly.pdbx_seq_one_letter_code
_entity_poly.pdbx_strand_id
1 'polypeptide(L)'
;MKRNLNLHPECAKAIRELLMLKNPSFADFTALRTYGNDDYSAMGWEDLQAYLNEETVIIVEQFEDEANILNALRWVARGLPVNYAIRKARADHSMYRYRSP
;
A
#
# COMPACT_ATOMS: atom_id res chain seq x y z
N MET A 1 -10.54 19.99 -1.53
CA MET A 1 -9.17 20.36 -1.95
C MET A 1 -8.38 19.07 -2.13
N LYS A 2 -7.87 18.78 -3.33
CA LYS A 2 -6.85 17.71 -3.47
C LYS A 2 -5.58 18.25 -2.79
N ARG A 3 -5.19 17.67 -1.65
CA ARG A 3 -3.90 17.98 -1.02
C ARG A 3 -2.82 17.66 -2.08
N ASN A 4 -1.89 18.59 -2.31
CA ASN A 4 -0.69 18.30 -3.12
C ASN A 4 0.21 17.40 -2.27
N LEU A 5 -0.09 16.11 -2.28
CA LEU A 5 0.61 15.12 -1.48
C LEU A 5 1.91 14.74 -2.20
N ASN A 6 3.02 14.86 -1.49
CA ASN A 6 4.33 14.49 -1.98
C ASN A 6 4.47 12.96 -1.97
N LEU A 7 4.50 12.35 -3.16
CA LEU A 7 4.86 10.95 -3.36
C LEU A 7 6.31 10.90 -3.86
N HIS A 8 7.16 10.09 -3.23
CA HIS A 8 8.55 9.95 -3.68
C HIS A 8 8.61 9.51 -5.16
N PRO A 9 9.37 10.19 -6.04
CA PRO A 9 9.38 9.89 -7.47
C PRO A 9 9.73 8.43 -7.81
N GLU A 10 10.65 7.85 -7.05
CA GLU A 10 11.09 6.46 -7.13
C GLU A 10 9.99 5.49 -6.71
N CYS A 11 9.19 5.84 -5.70
CA CYS A 11 7.99 5.07 -5.33
C CYS A 11 6.98 5.09 -6.49
N ALA A 12 6.69 6.27 -7.05
CA ALA A 12 5.79 6.40 -8.20
C ALA A 12 6.30 5.62 -9.42
N LYS A 13 7.61 5.63 -9.68
CA LYS A 13 8.25 4.84 -10.74
C LYS A 13 8.10 3.34 -10.48
N ALA A 14 8.40 2.87 -9.27
CA ALA A 14 8.30 1.46 -8.90
C ALA A 14 6.85 0.94 -8.96
N ILE A 15 5.86 1.76 -8.60
CA ILE A 15 4.43 1.43 -8.79
C ILE A 15 4.15 1.19 -10.28
N ARG A 16 4.56 2.12 -11.15
CA ARG A 16 4.35 1.96 -12.61
C ARG A 16 5.03 0.70 -13.15
N GLU A 17 6.25 0.43 -12.72
CA GLU A 17 6.99 -0.78 -13.12
C GLU A 17 6.28 -2.05 -12.68
N LEU A 18 5.80 -2.11 -11.44
CA LEU A 18 5.03 -3.23 -10.92
C LEU A 18 3.74 -3.47 -11.72
N LEU A 19 3.05 -2.40 -12.13
CA LEU A 19 1.81 -2.49 -12.92
C LEU A 19 2.03 -2.94 -14.38
N MET A 20 3.25 -2.84 -14.89
CA MET A 20 3.60 -3.36 -16.22
C MET A 20 3.91 -4.87 -16.19
N LEU A 21 4.11 -5.47 -15.02
CA LEU A 21 4.36 -6.90 -14.91
C LEU A 21 3.07 -7.69 -15.15
N LYS A 22 3.13 -8.69 -16.02
CA LYS A 22 1.98 -9.55 -16.33
C LYS A 22 1.51 -10.36 -15.11
N ASN A 23 2.46 -10.90 -14.34
CA ASN A 23 2.23 -11.71 -13.15
C ASN A 23 3.30 -11.40 -12.09
N PRO A 24 3.19 -10.27 -11.37
CA PRO A 24 4.18 -9.90 -10.37
C PRO A 24 4.22 -10.93 -9.25
N SER A 25 5.43 -11.29 -8.83
CA SER A 25 5.75 -12.25 -7.79
C SER A 25 5.71 -11.62 -6.40
N PHE A 26 5.75 -12.43 -5.35
CA PHE A 26 5.91 -11.95 -3.97
C PHE A 26 7.15 -11.04 -3.82
N ALA A 27 8.26 -11.39 -4.46
CA ALA A 27 9.50 -10.61 -4.42
C ALA A 27 9.30 -9.21 -4.97
N ASP A 28 8.54 -9.06 -6.06
CA ASP A 28 8.23 -7.75 -6.65
C ASP A 28 7.45 -6.85 -5.67
N PHE A 29 6.50 -7.42 -4.91
CA PHE A 29 5.79 -6.67 -3.88
C PHE A 29 6.70 -6.30 -2.69
N THR A 30 7.61 -7.17 -2.27
CA THR A 30 8.57 -6.83 -1.20
C THR A 30 9.61 -5.79 -1.63
N ALA A 31 9.91 -5.72 -2.93
CA ALA A 31 10.82 -4.75 -3.50
C ALA A 31 10.19 -3.36 -3.62
N LEU A 32 8.85 -3.28 -3.78
CA LEU A 32 8.12 -2.01 -3.78
C LEU A 32 8.24 -1.31 -2.42
N ARG A 33 8.81 -0.11 -2.41
CA ARG A 33 9.07 0.68 -1.20
C ARG A 33 8.67 2.13 -1.40
N THR A 34 8.47 2.84 -0.30
CA THR A 34 8.19 4.27 -0.29
C THR A 34 9.45 5.13 -0.48
N TYR A 35 10.65 4.52 -0.38
CA TYR A 35 11.96 5.20 -0.45
C TYR A 35 12.16 6.30 0.60
N GLY A 36 11.44 6.20 1.71
CA GLY A 36 11.43 7.19 2.79
C GLY A 36 10.02 7.35 3.36
N ASN A 37 9.84 8.33 4.23
CA ASN A 37 8.49 8.76 4.61
C ASN A 37 7.97 9.74 3.58
N ASP A 38 6.76 9.50 3.11
CA ASP A 38 6.00 10.41 2.26
C ASP A 38 4.73 10.87 2.98
N ASP A 39 3.95 11.77 2.39
CA ASP A 39 2.77 12.33 3.06
C ASP A 39 1.71 11.26 3.40
N TYR A 40 1.70 10.15 2.65
CA TYR A 40 0.79 9.04 2.86
C TYR A 40 1.21 8.15 4.04
N SER A 41 2.51 8.11 4.39
CA SER A 41 3.01 7.33 5.53
C SER A 41 2.42 7.80 6.86
N ALA A 42 2.12 9.10 6.98
CA ALA A 42 1.57 9.70 8.19
C ALA A 42 0.03 9.60 8.28
N MET A 43 -0.66 9.22 7.21
CA MET A 43 -2.12 9.20 7.17
C MET A 43 -2.69 8.16 8.14
N GLY A 44 -3.61 8.59 8.99
CA GLY A 44 -4.40 7.73 9.89
C GLY A 44 -5.73 7.32 9.27
N TRP A 45 -6.55 6.61 10.06
CA TRP A 45 -7.89 6.19 9.64
C TRP A 45 -8.76 7.36 9.15
N GLU A 46 -8.72 8.49 9.86
CA GLU A 46 -9.52 9.67 9.52
C GLU A 46 -9.18 10.28 8.15
N ASP A 47 -7.91 10.19 7.72
CA ASP A 47 -7.49 10.61 6.37
C ASP A 47 -7.85 9.54 5.33
N LEU A 48 -7.68 8.26 5.68
CA LEU A 48 -7.79 7.14 4.74
C LEU A 48 -9.22 6.70 4.47
N GLN A 49 -10.17 7.01 5.36
CA GLN A 49 -11.60 6.73 5.12
C GLN A 49 -12.11 7.41 3.85
N ALA A 50 -11.49 8.51 3.40
CA ALA A 50 -11.83 9.18 2.15
C ALA A 50 -11.51 8.35 0.89
N TYR A 51 -10.68 7.31 1.03
CA TYR A 51 -10.39 6.34 -0.02
C TYR A 51 -11.30 5.12 0.03
N LEU A 52 -12.17 5.00 1.04
CA LEU A 52 -13.14 3.91 1.13
C LEU A 52 -14.27 4.10 0.13
N ASN A 53 -14.53 3.05 -0.63
CA ASN A 53 -15.57 2.91 -1.63
C ASN A 53 -15.89 1.41 -1.80
N GLU A 54 -16.80 1.09 -2.72
CA GLU A 54 -17.20 -0.30 -3.00
C GLU A 54 -16.03 -1.21 -3.40
N GLU A 55 -14.99 -0.68 -4.06
CA GLU A 55 -13.83 -1.47 -4.48
C GLU A 55 -12.86 -1.73 -3.33
N THR A 56 -12.68 -0.76 -2.43
CA THR A 56 -11.67 -0.79 -1.35
C THR A 56 -12.18 -1.42 -0.07
N VAL A 57 -13.50 -1.56 0.11
CA VAL A 57 -14.08 -2.20 1.31
C VAL A 57 -13.55 -3.61 1.54
N ILE A 58 -13.25 -4.33 0.45
CA ILE A 58 -12.64 -5.67 0.50
C ILE A 58 -11.32 -5.68 1.28
N ILE A 59 -10.56 -4.58 1.33
CA ILE A 59 -9.33 -4.48 2.11
C ILE A 59 -9.61 -4.74 3.59
N VAL A 60 -10.69 -4.16 4.12
CA VAL A 60 -11.09 -4.31 5.52
C VAL A 60 -11.46 -5.76 5.82
N GLU A 61 -12.04 -6.47 4.86
CA GLU A 61 -12.39 -7.89 5.00
C GLU A 61 -11.18 -8.84 4.90
N GLN A 62 -10.07 -8.40 4.30
CA GLN A 62 -8.89 -9.24 4.08
C GLN A 62 -7.90 -9.27 5.25
N PHE A 63 -8.05 -8.39 6.25
CA PHE A 63 -7.09 -8.22 7.35
C PHE A 63 -7.82 -8.04 8.69
N GLU A 64 -7.37 -8.77 9.72
CA GLU A 64 -7.86 -8.58 11.09
C GLU A 64 -7.17 -7.40 11.79
N ASP A 65 -5.92 -7.15 11.45
CA ASP A 65 -5.09 -6.12 12.07
C ASP A 65 -5.27 -4.77 11.35
N GLU A 66 -5.72 -3.76 12.10
CA GLU A 66 -5.89 -2.38 11.64
C GLU A 66 -4.61 -1.83 10.99
N ALA A 67 -3.42 -2.17 11.51
CA ALA A 67 -2.17 -1.72 10.93
C ALA A 67 -1.98 -2.17 9.47
N ASN A 68 -2.44 -3.39 9.15
CA ASN A 68 -2.38 -3.92 7.78
C ASN A 68 -3.45 -3.31 6.88
N ILE A 69 -4.64 -3.03 7.42
CA ILE A 69 -5.70 -2.31 6.71
C ILE A 69 -5.20 -0.92 6.31
N LEU A 70 -4.68 -0.15 7.28
CA LEU A 70 -4.12 1.17 7.05
C LEU A 70 -2.96 1.11 6.05
N ASN A 71 -2.05 0.13 6.17
CA ASN A 71 -0.96 -0.03 5.21
C ASN A 71 -1.48 -0.24 3.77
N ALA A 72 -2.47 -1.12 3.58
CA ALA A 72 -3.07 -1.35 2.27
C ALA A 72 -3.77 -0.09 1.72
N LEU A 73 -4.56 0.61 2.55
CA LEU A 73 -5.21 1.87 2.14
C LEU A 73 -4.20 2.96 1.77
N ARG A 74 -3.08 3.07 2.49
CA ARG A 74 -1.99 3.99 2.10
C ARG A 74 -1.38 3.63 0.74
N TRP A 75 -1.26 2.35 0.41
CA TRP A 75 -0.83 1.94 -0.93
C TRP A 75 -1.85 2.28 -2.02
N VAL A 76 -3.15 2.14 -1.74
CA VAL A 76 -4.21 2.61 -2.64
C VAL A 76 -4.13 4.11 -2.85
N ALA A 77 -3.94 4.88 -1.78
CA ALA A 77 -3.80 6.33 -1.85
C ALA A 77 -2.61 6.78 -2.71
N ARG A 78 -1.53 5.97 -2.76
CA ARG A 78 -0.37 6.18 -3.66
C ARG A 78 -0.61 5.77 -5.12
N GLY A 79 -1.76 5.20 -5.44
CA GLY A 79 -2.15 4.79 -6.79
C GLY A 79 -1.98 3.30 -7.09
N LEU A 80 -1.77 2.46 -6.08
CA LEU A 80 -1.73 1.01 -6.27
C LEU A 80 -3.17 0.45 -6.34
N PRO A 81 -3.53 -0.38 -7.35
CA PRO A 81 -4.84 -1.02 -7.41
C PRO A 81 -5.12 -1.86 -6.15
N VAL A 82 -6.39 -1.97 -5.77
CA VAL A 82 -6.83 -2.63 -4.51
C VAL A 82 -6.25 -4.03 -4.34
N ASN A 83 -6.35 -4.87 -5.37
CA ASN A 83 -5.82 -6.23 -5.35
C ASN A 83 -4.29 -6.26 -5.13
N TYR A 84 -3.56 -5.29 -5.68
CA TYR A 84 -2.11 -5.19 -5.52
C TYR A 84 -1.74 -4.61 -4.15
N ALA A 85 -2.53 -3.69 -3.61
CA ALA A 85 -2.38 -3.16 -2.27
C ALA A 85 -2.56 -4.24 -1.19
N ILE A 86 -3.53 -5.14 -1.37
CA ILE A 86 -3.71 -6.31 -0.48
C ILE A 86 -2.48 -7.22 -0.55
N ARG A 87 -2.02 -7.56 -1.76
CA ARG A 87 -0.82 -8.40 -1.93
C ARG A 87 0.42 -7.75 -1.33
N LYS A 88 0.55 -6.43 -1.47
CA LYS A 88 1.64 -5.64 -0.88
C LYS A 88 1.60 -5.67 0.64
N ALA A 89 0.45 -5.39 1.26
CA ALA A 89 0.32 -5.40 2.71
C ALA A 89 0.57 -6.79 3.30
N ARG A 90 0.15 -7.87 2.63
CA ARG A 90 0.51 -9.25 3.00
C ARG A 90 2.02 -9.48 2.94
N ALA A 91 2.66 -9.06 1.85
CA ALA A 91 4.10 -9.20 1.70
C ALA A 91 4.89 -8.45 2.79
N ASP A 92 4.47 -7.24 3.14
CA ASP A 92 5.04 -6.46 4.23
C ASP A 92 4.87 -7.15 5.58
N HIS A 93 3.66 -7.66 5.87
CA HIS A 93 3.37 -8.36 7.11
C HIS A 93 4.20 -9.65 7.26
N SER A 94 4.33 -10.44 6.19
CA SER A 94 5.16 -11.65 6.17
C SER A 94 6.64 -11.32 6.46
N MET A 95 7.16 -10.23 5.88
CA MET A 95 8.53 -9.78 6.15
C MET A 95 8.72 -9.28 7.59
N TYR A 96 7.69 -8.70 8.20
CA TYR A 96 7.72 -8.27 9.59
C TYR A 96 7.77 -9.46 10.55
N ARG A 97 6.92 -10.47 10.37
CA ARG A 97 6.94 -11.69 11.21
C ARG A 97 8.28 -12.44 11.17
N TYR A 98 9.01 -12.38 10.06
CA TYR A 98 10.32 -13.02 9.95
C TYR A 98 11.46 -12.21 10.60
N ARG A 99 11.23 -10.92 10.89
CA ARG A 99 12.23 -10.03 11.52
C ARG A 99 12.07 -9.91 13.03
N SER A 100 11.07 -10.56 13.63
CA SER A 100 10.94 -10.68 15.08
C SER A 100 11.80 -11.86 15.57
N PRO A 101 12.85 -11.61 16.37
CA PRO A 101 13.68 -12.67 16.97
C PRO A 101 12.91 -13.52 17.99
#